data_AF-A0A8B7NGE9-F1
#
_entry.id   AF-A0A8B7NGE9-F1
#
_cell.length_a   1.000
_cell.length_b   1.000
_cell.length_c   1.000
_cell.angle_alpha   90.00
_cell.angle_beta   90.00
_cell.angle_gamma   90.00
#
_symmetry.space_group_name_H-M   'P 1'
#
loop_
_entity.id
_entity.type
_entity.pdbx_description
1 polymer ?
#
loop_
_entity_poly.entity_id
_entity_poly.type
_entity_poly.pdbx_seq_one_letter_code
_entity_poly.pdbx_strand_id
1 'polypeptide(L)'
;MSCSNGCSKKNVKWSPDDIELFLETFQKYELLWNVRHKDYSNKTKRETSHGKLKEDLICQGLIVPDVTFLRARIRNIRSTYKVELTKVISSKSSGAGTDVYTPKLLWFKTADSFLNDVVVPRKSQSNQKCGSEEADVLEDQQVEDDECLDDDDDDDDDDGLPFNISTENEAETSVPKRQFATPAAKKRRITKFSKREQSARVDRAIDKLQNIVLREQSFSNQALDQYDVFTRHINFQLRQLPFRSFIMLQEKIQSLITKEMLANLSQSPVIVSTSSLGSTSSHLSSEEECPNN
;
A
#
# COMPACT_ATOMS: atom_id res chain seq x y z
N MET A 1 -5.45 -6.55 30.51
CA MET A 1 -5.82 -6.75 29.10
C MET A 1 -5.42 -5.51 28.33
N SER A 2 -4.26 -5.55 27.66
CA SER A 2 -3.89 -4.52 26.66
C SER A 2 -3.21 -5.26 25.52
N CYS A 3 -3.88 -5.28 24.37
CA CYS A 3 -3.39 -5.89 23.14
C CYS A 3 -2.47 -4.89 22.44
N SER A 4 -1.17 -5.19 22.39
CA SER A 4 -0.20 -4.44 21.59
C SER A 4 -0.23 -4.95 20.15
N ASN A 5 -0.97 -4.26 19.27
CA ASN A 5 -0.93 -4.52 17.83
C ASN A 5 0.29 -3.82 17.21
N GLY A 6 1.43 -4.49 17.21
CA GLY A 6 2.58 -4.11 16.38
C GLY A 6 2.33 -4.53 14.93
N CYS A 7 1.73 -3.66 14.12
CA CYS A 7 1.61 -3.90 12.68
C CYS A 7 2.95 -3.57 12.01
N SER A 8 3.79 -4.58 11.80
CA SER A 8 4.99 -4.44 10.96
C SER A 8 4.57 -3.99 9.56
N LYS A 9 4.89 -2.74 9.19
CA LYS A 9 4.62 -2.15 7.87
C LYS A 9 5.32 -3.01 6.79
N LYS A 10 4.61 -3.97 6.22
CA LYS A 10 5.08 -4.75 5.07
C LYS A 10 5.08 -3.83 3.86
N ASN A 11 6.19 -3.74 3.15
CA ASN A 11 6.24 -3.02 1.88
C ASN A 11 5.48 -3.84 0.83
N VAL A 12 4.21 -3.51 0.61
CA VAL A 12 3.34 -4.18 -0.36
C VAL A 12 3.53 -3.52 -1.73
N LYS A 13 4.07 -4.30 -2.66
CA LYS A 13 4.25 -3.91 -4.07
C LYS A 13 3.13 -4.52 -4.90
N TRP A 14 2.35 -3.67 -5.57
CA TRP A 14 1.33 -4.07 -6.55
C TRP A 14 1.95 -4.14 -7.95
N SER A 15 1.67 -5.22 -8.66
CA SER A 15 1.97 -5.38 -10.08
C SER A 15 1.01 -4.54 -10.95
N PRO A 16 1.27 -4.37 -12.25
CA PRO A 16 0.33 -3.71 -13.15
C PRO A 16 -1.05 -4.37 -13.15
N ASP A 17 -1.12 -5.70 -13.12
CA ASP A 17 -2.37 -6.46 -13.10
C ASP A 17 -3.13 -6.26 -11.78
N ASP A 18 -2.42 -6.14 -10.64
CA ASP A 18 -3.05 -5.80 -9.35
C ASP A 18 -3.67 -4.40 -9.40
N ILE A 19 -3.01 -3.44 -10.07
CA ILE A 19 -3.53 -2.08 -10.24
C ILE A 19 -4.76 -2.08 -11.14
N GLU A 20 -4.76 -2.88 -12.21
CA GLU A 20 -5.91 -3.10 -13.10
C GLU A 20 -7.11 -3.61 -12.30
N LEU A 21 -6.93 -4.70 -11.55
CA LEU A 21 -7.97 -5.31 -10.71
C LEU A 21 -8.47 -4.35 -9.62
N PHE A 22 -7.54 -3.59 -9.03
CA PHE A 22 -7.89 -2.51 -8.11
C PHE A 22 -8.79 -1.47 -8.77
N LEU A 23 -8.46 -0.98 -9.97
CA LEU A 23 -9.25 0.05 -10.66
C LEU A 23 -10.63 -0.45 -11.06
N GLU A 24 -10.74 -1.68 -11.55
CA GLU A 24 -12.03 -2.31 -11.87
C GLU A 24 -12.96 -2.38 -10.65
N THR A 25 -12.39 -2.64 -9.47
CA THR A 25 -13.13 -2.64 -8.21
C THR A 25 -13.43 -1.22 -7.74
N PHE A 26 -12.43 -0.34 -7.78
CA PHE A 26 -12.51 1.05 -7.32
C PHE A 26 -13.55 1.87 -8.09
N GLN A 27 -13.70 1.63 -9.40
CA GLN A 27 -14.69 2.31 -10.25
C GLN A 27 -16.12 2.15 -9.69
N LYS A 28 -16.45 1.02 -9.07
CA LYS A 28 -17.78 0.73 -8.49
C LYS A 28 -18.10 1.60 -7.27
N TYR A 29 -17.10 2.21 -6.64
CA TYR A 29 -17.24 3.05 -5.45
C TYR A 29 -17.22 4.54 -5.82
N GLU A 30 -18.25 4.99 -6.54
CA GLU A 30 -18.38 6.39 -7.00
C GLU A 30 -18.17 7.41 -5.87
N LEU A 31 -18.66 7.10 -4.67
CA LEU A 31 -18.52 7.95 -3.49
C LEU A 31 -17.07 8.35 -3.18
N LEU A 32 -16.10 7.52 -3.57
CA LEU A 32 -14.68 7.73 -3.26
C LEU A 32 -13.95 8.57 -4.30
N TRP A 33 -14.43 8.61 -5.55
CA TRP A 33 -13.73 9.27 -6.65
C TRP A 33 -14.52 10.37 -7.35
N ASN A 34 -15.84 10.34 -7.26
CA ASN A 34 -16.76 11.27 -7.90
C ASN A 34 -17.18 12.38 -6.92
N VAL A 35 -16.55 13.54 -7.06
CA VAL A 35 -16.83 14.75 -6.25
C VAL A 35 -18.27 15.25 -6.41
N ARG A 36 -18.94 14.90 -7.50
CA ARG A 36 -20.33 15.29 -7.79
C ARG A 36 -21.35 14.35 -7.17
N HIS A 37 -20.91 13.27 -6.52
CA HIS A 37 -21.81 12.34 -5.85
C HIS A 37 -22.49 13.01 -4.65
N LYS A 38 -23.81 12.86 -4.51
CA LYS A 38 -24.63 13.52 -3.48
C LYS A 38 -24.12 13.35 -2.04
N ASP A 39 -23.51 12.20 -1.76
CA ASP A 39 -23.01 11.84 -0.44
C ASP A 39 -21.51 12.09 -0.28
N TYR A 40 -20.82 12.69 -1.27
CA TYR A 40 -19.36 12.84 -1.27
C TYR A 40 -18.82 13.58 -0.04
N SER A 41 -19.56 14.57 0.46
CA SER A 41 -19.21 15.32 1.68
C SER A 41 -19.42 14.52 2.97
N ASN A 42 -20.18 13.42 2.94
CA ASN A 42 -20.48 12.64 4.14
C ASN A 42 -19.29 11.73 4.53
N LYS A 43 -18.49 12.20 5.50
CA LYS A 43 -17.31 11.50 6.03
C LYS A 43 -17.59 10.05 6.44
N THR A 44 -18.66 9.81 7.20
CA THR A 44 -19.01 8.46 7.70
C THR A 44 -19.31 7.49 6.56
N LYS A 45 -20.05 7.95 5.54
CA LYS A 45 -20.32 7.13 4.35
C LYS A 45 -19.05 6.87 3.54
N ARG A 46 -18.17 7.87 3.39
CA ARG A 46 -16.86 7.69 2.73
C ARG A 46 -16.00 6.66 3.45
N GLU A 47 -15.88 6.75 4.78
CA GLU A 47 -15.14 5.79 5.60
C GLU A 47 -15.69 4.36 5.42
N THR A 48 -17.01 4.22 5.48
CA THR A 48 -17.69 2.94 5.26
C THR A 48 -17.39 2.38 3.86
N SER A 49 -17.38 3.23 2.84
CA SER A 49 -17.03 2.83 1.46
C SER A 49 -15.56 2.44 1.32
N HIS A 50 -14.63 3.12 2.01
CA HIS A 50 -13.23 2.69 2.06
C HIS A 50 -13.07 1.32 2.71
N GLY A 51 -13.79 1.05 3.80
CA GLY A 51 -13.82 -0.25 4.46
C GLY A 51 -14.31 -1.36 3.53
N LYS A 52 -15.45 -1.14 2.86
CA LYS A 52 -16.00 -2.09 1.88
C LYS A 52 -15.06 -2.34 0.69
N LEU A 53 -14.47 -1.28 0.14
CA LEU A 53 -13.49 -1.40 -0.94
C LEU A 53 -12.30 -2.26 -0.50
N LYS A 54 -11.78 -2.02 0.72
CA LYS A 54 -10.69 -2.84 1.28
C LYS A 54 -11.08 -4.31 1.34
N GLU A 55 -12.26 -4.62 1.88
CA GLU A 55 -12.76 -6.00 2.01
C GLU A 55 -12.88 -6.68 0.63
N ASP A 56 -13.51 -6.02 -0.34
CA ASP A 56 -13.69 -6.55 -1.69
C ASP A 56 -12.34 -6.84 -2.39
N LEU A 57 -11.35 -5.97 -2.22
CA LEU A 57 -10.01 -6.16 -2.77
C LEU A 57 -9.30 -7.37 -2.12
N ILE A 58 -9.44 -7.54 -0.80
CA ILE A 58 -8.89 -8.70 -0.09
C ILE A 58 -9.57 -9.99 -0.55
N CYS A 59 -10.90 -9.99 -0.74
CA CYS A 59 -11.63 -11.13 -1.28
C CYS A 59 -11.19 -11.51 -2.69
N GLN A 60 -10.75 -10.53 -3.49
CA GLN A 60 -10.19 -10.75 -4.82
C GLN A 60 -8.70 -11.14 -4.81
N GLY A 61 -8.09 -11.28 -3.63
CA GLY A 61 -6.72 -11.78 -3.45
C GLY A 61 -5.65 -10.69 -3.32
N LEU A 62 -6.01 -9.41 -3.30
CA LEU A 62 -5.04 -8.33 -3.09
C LEU A 62 -4.64 -8.22 -1.62
N ILE A 63 -3.37 -7.89 -1.40
CA ILE A 63 -2.86 -7.56 -0.08
C ILE A 63 -3.12 -6.08 0.20
N VAL A 64 -4.03 -5.80 1.14
CA VAL A 64 -4.36 -4.45 1.61
C VAL A 64 -4.25 -4.40 3.14
N PRO A 65 -3.11 -3.98 3.72
CA PRO A 65 -2.88 -4.04 5.17
C PRO A 65 -3.91 -3.24 5.96
N ASP A 66 -4.09 -1.97 5.62
CA ASP A 66 -4.95 -1.02 6.31
C ASP A 66 -5.61 -0.02 5.34
N VAL A 67 -6.51 0.79 5.87
CA VAL A 67 -7.25 1.80 5.09
C VAL A 67 -6.33 2.97 4.72
N THR A 68 -5.33 3.29 5.55
CA THR A 68 -4.36 4.36 5.26
C THR A 68 -3.51 4.01 4.04
N PHE A 69 -3.04 2.77 3.92
CA PHE A 69 -2.38 2.26 2.71
C PHE A 69 -3.29 2.39 1.48
N LEU A 70 -4.57 2.02 1.61
CA LEU A 70 -5.54 2.11 0.50
C LEU A 70 -5.73 3.56 0.05
N ARG A 71 -5.87 4.51 0.99
CA ARG A 71 -5.97 5.95 0.69
C ARG A 71 -4.72 6.48 0.00
N ALA A 72 -3.54 6.15 0.51
CA ALA A 72 -2.27 6.52 -0.12
C ALA A 72 -2.18 5.97 -1.54
N ARG A 73 -2.64 4.72 -1.75
CA ARG A 73 -2.65 4.09 -3.07
C ARG A 73 -3.59 4.78 -4.04
N ILE A 74 -4.81 5.13 -3.60
CA ILE A 74 -5.77 5.93 -4.39
C ILE A 74 -5.14 7.26 -4.79
N ARG A 75 -4.52 7.97 -3.83
CA ARG A 75 -3.86 9.26 -4.08
C ARG A 75 -2.75 9.14 -5.13
N ASN A 76 -1.89 8.15 -4.99
CA ASN A 76 -0.77 7.93 -5.90
C ASN A 76 -1.24 7.60 -7.32
N ILE A 77 -2.20 6.69 -7.46
CA ILE A 77 -2.76 6.32 -8.78
C ILE A 77 -3.42 7.53 -9.44
N ARG A 78 -4.21 8.32 -8.71
CA ARG A 78 -4.82 9.55 -9.23
C ARG A 78 -3.76 10.57 -9.67
N SER A 79 -2.69 10.73 -8.90
CA SER A 79 -1.57 11.63 -9.23
C SER A 79 -0.88 11.20 -10.53
N THR A 80 -0.51 9.92 -10.63
CA THR A 80 0.11 9.36 -11.85
C THR A 80 -0.82 9.48 -13.05
N TYR A 81 -2.11 9.16 -12.89
CA TYR A 81 -3.11 9.32 -13.96
C TYR A 81 -3.19 10.77 -14.46
N LYS A 82 -3.25 11.76 -13.55
CA LYS A 82 -3.29 13.19 -13.93
C LYS A 82 -2.06 13.59 -14.75
N VAL A 83 -0.86 13.18 -14.33
CA VAL A 83 0.38 13.48 -15.06
C VAL A 83 0.35 12.89 -16.47
N GLU A 84 -0.11 11.65 -16.61
CA GLU A 84 -0.21 10.98 -17.90
C GLU A 84 -1.28 11.60 -18.80
N LEU A 85 -2.42 11.97 -18.23
CA LEU A 85 -3.49 12.68 -18.93
C LEU A 85 -3.00 14.03 -19.48
N THR A 86 -2.23 14.79 -18.70
CA THR A 86 -1.61 16.04 -19.16
C THR A 86 -0.71 15.81 -20.38
N LYS A 87 0.12 14.75 -20.40
CA LYS A 87 0.96 14.42 -21.56
C LYS A 87 0.10 14.13 -22.80
N VAL A 88 -0.99 13.37 -22.63
CA VAL A 88 -1.94 13.08 -23.72
C VAL A 88 -2.55 14.38 -24.25
N ILE A 89 -3.05 15.26 -23.38
CA ILE A 89 -3.67 16.53 -23.77
C ILE A 89 -2.67 17.44 -24.48
N SER A 90 -1.47 17.62 -23.94
CA SER A 90 -0.42 18.47 -24.52
C SER A 90 0.04 17.98 -25.89
N SER A 91 0.06 16.66 -26.12
CA SER A 91 0.39 16.09 -27.43
C SER A 91 -0.68 16.41 -28.48
N LYS A 92 -1.96 16.48 -28.08
CA LYS A 92 -3.08 16.82 -28.97
C LYS A 92 -3.15 18.31 -29.29
N SER A 93 -2.81 19.19 -28.34
CA SER A 93 -2.91 20.65 -28.53
C SER A 93 -1.79 21.22 -29.40
N SER A 94 -0.66 20.53 -29.53
CA SER A 94 0.55 21.07 -30.17
C SER A 94 0.45 21.18 -31.70
N GLY A 95 -0.65 20.74 -32.34
CA GLY A 95 -1.05 21.06 -33.73
C GLY A 95 -0.10 20.65 -34.87
N ALA A 96 1.14 20.27 -34.55
CA ALA A 96 2.20 19.98 -35.49
C ALA A 96 2.24 18.46 -35.75
N GLY A 97 1.25 17.94 -36.49
CA GLY A 97 1.26 16.70 -37.30
C GLY A 97 2.05 15.45 -36.87
N THR A 98 2.48 15.34 -35.62
CA THR A 98 3.49 14.39 -35.16
C THR A 98 2.91 13.65 -33.96
N ASP A 99 2.79 12.34 -34.14
CA ASP A 99 2.43 11.27 -33.19
C ASP A 99 1.80 11.68 -31.83
N VAL A 100 0.51 11.37 -31.66
CA VAL A 100 -0.21 11.60 -30.40
C VAL A 100 0.38 10.72 -29.31
N TYR A 101 0.75 11.31 -28.17
CA TYR A 101 1.30 10.57 -27.05
C TYR A 101 0.32 9.48 -26.60
N THR A 102 0.81 8.23 -26.62
CA THR A 102 0.07 7.07 -26.12
C THR A 102 0.67 6.61 -24.79
N PRO A 103 -0.10 6.66 -23.68
CA PRO A 103 0.37 6.20 -22.37
C PRO A 103 0.81 4.73 -22.42
N LYS A 104 1.94 4.44 -21.77
CA LYS A 104 2.52 3.08 -21.73
C LYS A 104 2.02 2.23 -20.55
N LEU A 105 1.30 2.85 -19.62
CA LEU A 105 0.78 2.18 -18.43
C LEU A 105 -0.44 1.33 -18.83
N LEU A 106 -0.36 0.02 -18.57
CA LEU A 106 -1.40 -0.94 -18.94
C LEU A 106 -2.77 -0.55 -18.38
N TRP A 107 -2.79 -0.18 -17.10
CA TRP A 107 -3.99 0.21 -16.36
C TRP A 107 -4.53 1.62 -16.71
N PHE A 108 -3.84 2.39 -17.56
CA PHE A 108 -4.25 3.77 -17.88
C PHE A 108 -5.65 3.81 -18.48
N LYS A 109 -5.97 2.90 -19.41
CA LYS A 109 -7.28 2.86 -20.08
C LYS A 109 -8.42 2.64 -19.09
N THR A 110 -8.19 1.76 -18.11
CA THR A 110 -9.18 1.44 -17.07
C THR A 110 -9.40 2.64 -16.16
N ALA A 111 -8.34 3.33 -15.74
CA ALA A 111 -8.45 4.60 -15.00
C ALA A 111 -9.18 5.69 -15.80
N ASP A 112 -8.83 5.84 -17.09
CA ASP A 112 -9.39 6.87 -17.98
C ASP A 112 -10.89 6.73 -18.19
N SER A 113 -11.40 5.48 -18.16
CA SER A 113 -12.81 5.17 -18.39
C SER A 113 -13.79 5.84 -17.42
N PHE A 114 -13.33 6.25 -16.23
CA PHE A 114 -14.18 6.88 -15.21
C PHE A 114 -13.56 8.11 -14.54
N LEU A 115 -12.22 8.22 -14.46
CA LEU A 115 -11.57 9.39 -13.85
C LEU A 115 -11.59 10.60 -14.76
N ASN A 116 -11.57 10.42 -16.09
CA ASN A 116 -11.54 11.54 -17.04
C ASN A 116 -12.79 12.44 -16.89
N ASP A 117 -13.95 11.84 -16.62
CA ASP A 117 -15.23 12.53 -16.42
C ASP A 117 -15.23 13.51 -15.24
N VAL A 118 -14.32 13.31 -14.28
CA VAL A 118 -14.17 14.16 -13.09
C VAL A 118 -12.97 15.09 -13.21
N VAL A 119 -11.91 14.66 -13.91
CA VAL A 119 -10.65 15.41 -14.03
C VAL A 119 -10.71 16.47 -15.12
N VAL A 120 -11.45 16.23 -16.21
CA VAL A 120 -11.64 17.21 -17.28
C VAL A 120 -13.05 17.78 -17.16
N PRO A 121 -13.20 19.07 -16.80
CA PRO A 121 -14.50 19.73 -16.89
C PRO A 121 -15.04 19.57 -18.31
N ARG A 122 -16.28 19.07 -18.44
CA ARG A 122 -16.95 19.07 -19.75
C ARG A 122 -16.91 20.50 -20.29
N LYS A 123 -16.37 20.68 -21.50
CA LYS A 123 -16.52 21.92 -22.25
C LYS A 123 -18.02 22.22 -22.29
N SER A 124 -18.46 23.30 -21.62
CA SER A 124 -19.84 23.72 -21.63
C SER A 124 -20.30 23.82 -23.08
N GLN A 125 -21.32 23.05 -23.47
CA GLN A 125 -21.90 23.18 -24.79
C GLN A 125 -22.59 24.55 -24.84
N SER A 126 -21.98 25.46 -25.61
CA SER A 126 -22.53 26.78 -25.88
C SER A 126 -23.86 26.62 -26.63
N ASN A 127 -24.95 27.07 -26.02
CA ASN A 127 -26.26 27.19 -26.68
C ASN A 127 -26.37 28.50 -27.47
N GLN A 128 -25.32 28.93 -28.17
CA GLN A 128 -25.37 30.11 -29.02
C GLN A 128 -25.07 29.78 -30.47
N LYS A 129 -26.14 29.82 -31.26
CA LYS A 129 -26.07 30.00 -32.71
C LYS A 129 -25.66 31.43 -33.02
N CYS A 130 -24.70 31.56 -33.95
CA CYS A 130 -24.45 32.67 -34.89
C CYS A 130 -23.18 33.52 -34.65
N GLY A 131 -22.21 33.36 -35.56
CA GLY A 131 -21.50 34.49 -36.19
C GLY A 131 -20.03 34.75 -35.82
N SER A 132 -19.13 34.32 -36.72
CA SER A 132 -17.79 34.87 -37.07
C SER A 132 -16.64 34.94 -36.05
N GLU A 133 -15.56 34.23 -36.45
CA GLU A 133 -14.11 34.53 -36.41
C GLU A 133 -13.39 34.88 -35.09
N GLU A 134 -12.50 33.93 -34.71
CA GLU A 134 -11.13 34.09 -34.16
C GLU A 134 -10.89 35.10 -33.02
N ALA A 135 -10.67 34.59 -31.79
CA ALA A 135 -9.48 34.89 -30.98
C ALA A 135 -9.53 34.20 -29.61
N ASP A 136 -8.44 33.47 -29.37
CA ASP A 136 -7.94 32.83 -28.15
C ASP A 136 -7.92 33.74 -26.90
N VAL A 137 -8.58 33.31 -25.81
CA VAL A 137 -8.21 33.63 -24.43
C VAL A 137 -8.61 32.46 -23.52
N LEU A 138 -7.68 31.57 -23.21
CA LEU A 138 -7.82 30.60 -22.12
C LEU A 138 -7.62 31.35 -20.79
N GLU A 139 -8.73 31.61 -20.11
CA GLU A 139 -8.74 32.08 -18.73
C GLU A 139 -8.40 30.90 -17.80
N ASP A 140 -7.25 31.01 -17.13
CA ASP A 140 -6.78 30.15 -16.04
C ASP A 140 -7.74 30.29 -14.84
N GLN A 141 -8.89 29.62 -14.91
CA GLN A 141 -9.68 29.36 -13.71
C GLN A 141 -8.99 28.23 -12.95
N GLN A 142 -8.09 28.64 -12.06
CA GLN A 142 -7.68 27.88 -10.89
C GLN A 142 -8.97 27.48 -10.17
N VAL A 143 -9.37 26.23 -10.36
CA VAL A 143 -10.35 25.59 -9.52
C VAL A 143 -9.65 25.35 -8.18
N GLU A 144 -9.66 26.38 -7.33
CA GLU A 144 -9.46 26.24 -5.89
C GLU A 144 -10.69 25.55 -5.31
N ASP A 145 -10.90 24.27 -5.64
CA ASP A 145 -11.88 23.46 -4.92
C ASP A 145 -11.16 22.76 -3.78
N ASP A 146 -11.16 23.47 -2.66
CA ASP A 146 -11.67 22.97 -1.39
C ASP A 146 -11.37 21.48 -1.19
N GLU A 147 -10.09 21.20 -0.91
CA GLU A 147 -9.81 20.05 -0.09
C GLU A 147 -10.58 20.30 1.22
N CYS A 148 -11.71 19.63 1.40
CA CYS A 148 -12.12 19.22 2.73
C CYS A 148 -11.03 18.26 3.24
N LEU A 149 -9.87 18.82 3.53
CA LEU A 149 -8.90 18.33 4.48
C LEU A 149 -9.72 18.15 5.75
N ASP A 150 -10.12 16.91 5.99
CA ASP A 150 -10.11 16.47 7.36
C ASP A 150 -8.64 16.67 7.80
N ASP A 151 -8.39 17.77 8.51
CA ASP A 151 -7.22 18.00 9.36
C ASP A 151 -7.15 16.83 10.34
N ASP A 152 -6.65 15.69 9.88
CA ASP A 152 -6.03 14.70 10.75
C ASP A 152 -4.55 15.13 10.82
N ASP A 153 -4.21 15.84 11.89
CA ASP A 153 -2.86 16.03 12.41
C ASP A 153 -2.21 14.65 12.64
N ASP A 154 -1.72 14.02 11.57
CA ASP A 154 -0.72 12.97 11.63
C ASP A 154 0.51 13.47 10.83
N ASP A 155 1.48 14.00 11.58
CA ASP A 155 2.86 14.23 11.14
C ASP A 155 3.44 12.91 10.59
N ASP A 156 3.30 12.65 9.29
CA ASP A 156 4.11 11.67 8.56
C ASP A 156 4.83 12.42 7.42
N ASP A 157 6.06 12.86 7.72
CA ASP A 157 7.05 13.29 6.74
C ASP A 157 7.35 12.12 5.78
N ASP A 158 6.56 11.95 4.72
CA ASP A 158 6.88 11.07 3.59
C ASP A 158 7.75 11.83 2.59
N ASP A 159 9.06 11.69 2.75
CA ASP A 159 10.08 12.10 1.78
C ASP A 159 9.97 11.21 0.53
N GLY A 160 9.02 11.56 -0.34
CA GLY A 160 8.83 10.95 -1.65
C GLY A 160 10.00 11.25 -2.58
N LEU A 161 11.02 10.39 -2.55
CA LEU A 161 12.10 10.36 -3.55
C LEU A 161 11.51 10.21 -4.97
N PRO A 162 11.88 11.07 -5.93
CA PRO A 162 11.48 10.88 -7.31
C PRO A 162 12.20 9.67 -7.92
N PHE A 163 11.41 8.76 -8.48
CA PHE A 163 11.89 7.69 -9.34
C PHE A 163 12.51 8.30 -10.60
N ASN A 164 13.84 8.41 -10.60
CA ASN A 164 14.62 8.93 -11.72
C ASN A 164 14.73 7.84 -12.79
N ILE A 165 14.13 8.06 -13.96
CA ILE A 165 14.41 7.28 -15.16
C ILE A 165 15.38 8.10 -16.00
N SER A 166 16.66 7.70 -15.99
CA SER A 166 17.67 8.31 -16.84
C SER A 166 17.34 8.02 -18.30
N THR A 167 17.31 9.05 -19.13
CA THR A 167 17.58 8.91 -20.57
C THR A 167 18.44 10.09 -20.98
N GLU A 168 19.66 9.74 -21.35
CA GLU A 168 20.69 10.61 -21.88
C GLU A 168 20.24 11.14 -23.26
N ASN A 169 20.50 12.41 -23.55
CA ASN A 169 20.96 12.86 -24.86
C ASN A 169 21.47 14.30 -24.80
N GLU A 170 22.66 14.46 -25.36
CA GLU A 170 23.40 15.69 -25.53
C GLU A 170 22.80 16.59 -26.63
N ALA A 171 22.89 17.91 -26.43
CA ALA A 171 23.31 18.86 -27.46
C ALA A 171 23.51 20.25 -26.85
N GLU A 172 24.74 20.73 -26.94
CA GLU A 172 25.15 22.12 -26.70
C GLU A 172 24.55 23.07 -27.74
N THR A 173 24.25 24.32 -27.38
CA THR A 173 24.59 25.55 -28.12
C THR A 173 24.22 26.81 -27.29
N SER A 174 24.98 27.87 -27.51
CA SER A 174 25.27 29.05 -26.69
C SER A 174 24.52 30.35 -27.09
N VAL A 175 23.99 31.09 -26.08
CA VAL A 175 24.01 32.57 -25.87
C VAL A 175 23.23 33.50 -26.88
N PRO A 176 22.75 34.77 -26.59
CA PRO A 176 22.72 35.62 -25.36
C PRO A 176 21.35 36.24 -24.94
N LYS A 177 21.38 36.77 -23.69
CA LYS A 177 20.44 37.65 -22.96
C LYS A 177 19.79 38.82 -23.74
N ARG A 178 18.51 39.06 -23.46
CA ARG A 178 17.92 40.42 -23.39
C ARG A 178 17.02 40.57 -22.15
N GLN A 179 17.18 41.72 -21.50
CA GLN A 179 16.49 42.16 -20.29
C GLN A 179 15.19 42.86 -20.67
N PHE A 180 14.09 42.53 -19.99
CA PHE A 180 12.93 43.41 -19.84
C PHE A 180 12.42 43.32 -18.40
N ALA A 181 12.17 44.47 -17.79
CA ALA A 181 11.68 44.62 -16.43
C ALA A 181 10.16 44.42 -16.38
N THR A 182 9.68 43.74 -15.33
CA THR A 182 8.26 43.64 -14.97
C THR A 182 8.07 43.85 -13.45
N PRO A 183 6.87 44.25 -13.00
CA PRO A 183 6.68 44.98 -11.75
C PRO A 183 6.58 44.07 -10.51
N ALA A 184 6.78 44.70 -9.36
CA ALA A 184 6.93 44.07 -8.04
C ALA A 184 5.67 43.31 -7.56
N ALA A 185 5.84 42.02 -7.24
CA ALA A 185 4.93 41.22 -6.44
C ALA A 185 5.55 40.88 -5.08
N LYS A 186 4.79 41.09 -3.99
CA LYS A 186 5.21 40.88 -2.60
C LYS A 186 5.56 39.41 -2.34
N LYS A 187 6.83 39.11 -2.09
CA LYS A 187 7.29 37.79 -1.61
C LYS A 187 6.80 37.55 -0.18
N ARG A 188 6.10 36.43 0.04
CA ARG A 188 5.85 35.90 1.39
C ARG A 188 7.20 35.59 2.04
N ARG A 189 7.39 36.09 3.26
CA ARG A 189 8.65 36.03 4.01
C ARG A 189 8.82 34.61 4.56
N ILE A 190 9.64 33.79 3.91
CA ILE A 190 10.14 32.53 4.48
C ILE A 190 10.99 32.91 5.69
N THR A 191 10.52 32.59 6.90
CA THR A 191 11.30 32.75 8.14
C THR A 191 12.46 31.77 8.09
N LYS A 192 13.66 32.28 7.82
CA LYS A 192 14.91 31.52 7.90
C LYS A 192 15.08 31.04 9.35
N PHE A 193 14.94 29.73 9.58
CA PHE A 193 15.28 29.12 10.87
C PHE A 193 16.77 29.31 11.17
N SER A 194 17.08 29.45 12.46
CA SER A 194 18.45 29.67 12.93
C SER A 194 19.34 28.46 12.63
N LYS A 195 20.63 28.72 12.35
CA LYS A 195 21.65 27.68 12.11
C LYS A 195 21.74 26.66 13.27
N ARG A 196 21.39 27.09 14.49
CA ARG A 196 21.34 26.24 15.69
C ARG A 196 20.17 25.25 15.69
N GLU A 197 19.04 25.64 15.09
CA GLU A 197 17.83 24.83 15.00
C GLU A 197 17.92 23.80 13.88
N GLN A 198 18.61 24.16 12.79
CA GLN A 198 18.99 23.22 11.73
C GLN A 198 19.94 22.14 12.26
N SER A 199 20.95 22.50 13.06
CA SER A 199 21.84 21.53 13.71
C SER A 199 21.07 20.55 14.59
N ALA A 200 20.18 21.05 15.46
CA ALA A 200 19.41 20.19 16.37
C ALA A 200 18.45 19.22 15.64
N ARG A 201 17.93 19.61 14.46
CA ARG A 201 17.14 18.72 13.61
C ARG A 201 17.99 17.65 12.95
N VAL A 202 19.18 18.02 12.46
CA VAL A 202 20.16 17.08 11.89
C VAL A 202 20.61 16.08 12.96
N ASP A 203 20.92 16.54 14.17
CA ASP A 203 21.33 15.68 15.29
C ASP A 203 20.20 14.69 15.66
N ARG A 204 18.94 15.14 15.73
CA ARG A 204 17.79 14.24 15.94
C ARG A 204 17.56 13.25 14.81
N ALA A 205 17.81 13.64 13.56
CA ALA A 205 17.71 12.74 12.41
C ALA A 205 18.80 11.67 12.47
N ILE A 206 20.02 12.05 12.86
CA ILE A 206 21.13 11.12 13.08
C ILE A 206 20.80 10.12 14.20
N ASP A 207 20.26 10.58 15.34
CA ASP A 207 19.85 9.69 16.44
C ASP A 207 18.74 8.71 16.01
N LYS A 208 17.77 9.15 15.20
CA LYS A 208 16.73 8.27 14.65
C LYS A 208 17.32 7.21 13.70
N LEU A 209 18.25 7.61 12.82
CA LEU A 209 18.92 6.69 11.91
C LEU A 209 19.78 5.66 12.66
N GLN A 210 20.52 6.09 13.69
CA GLN A 210 21.29 5.18 14.54
C GLN A 210 20.39 4.17 15.27
N ASN A 211 19.22 4.59 15.76
CA ASN A 211 18.26 3.69 16.40
C ASN A 211 17.63 2.67 15.43
N ILE A 212 17.40 3.03 14.16
CA ILE A 212 16.92 2.08 13.14
C ILE A 212 17.98 1.01 12.86
N VAL A 213 19.24 1.41 12.70
CA VAL A 213 20.36 0.49 12.48
C VAL A 213 20.54 -0.46 13.67
N LEU A 214 20.43 0.04 14.91
CA LEU A 214 20.49 -0.79 16.12
C LEU A 214 19.30 -1.77 16.22
N ARG A 215 18.13 -1.39 15.70
CA ARG A 215 16.92 -2.23 15.66
C ARG A 215 17.00 -3.33 14.61
N GLU A 216 17.59 -3.04 13.45
CA GLU A 216 17.82 -4.05 12.40
C GLU A 216 18.92 -5.04 12.83
N GLN A 217 19.97 -4.55 13.49
CA GLN A 217 21.03 -5.38 14.05
C GLN A 217 20.52 -6.33 15.15
N SER A 218 19.51 -5.93 15.93
CA SER A 218 18.94 -6.78 16.99
C SER A 218 18.09 -7.94 16.47
N PHE A 219 17.54 -7.88 15.24
CA PHE A 219 16.93 -9.04 14.57
C PHE A 219 17.96 -9.99 13.95
N SER A 220 19.14 -9.50 13.57
CA SER A 220 20.24 -10.32 13.05
C SER A 220 21.13 -10.96 14.12
N ASN A 221 21.02 -10.53 15.38
CA ASN A 221 21.82 -11.05 16.49
C ASN A 221 21.24 -12.31 17.16
N GLN A 222 20.06 -12.77 16.72
CA GLN A 222 19.64 -14.13 17.06
C GLN A 222 20.43 -15.08 16.16
N ALA A 223 21.38 -15.80 16.76
CA ALA A 223 22.11 -16.85 16.07
C ALA A 223 21.08 -17.80 15.42
N LEU A 224 21.07 -17.83 14.09
CA LEU A 224 20.14 -18.67 13.34
C LEU A 224 20.35 -20.11 13.78
N ASP A 225 19.29 -20.73 14.29
CA ASP A 225 19.40 -22.13 14.66
C ASP A 225 19.43 -23.02 13.40
N GLN A 226 19.74 -24.30 13.59
CA GLN A 226 19.82 -25.24 12.48
C GLN A 226 18.48 -25.40 11.73
N TYR A 227 17.36 -25.19 12.42
CA TYR A 227 16.01 -25.33 11.87
C TYR A 227 15.62 -24.10 11.04
N ASP A 228 16.05 -22.91 11.44
CA ASP A 228 15.87 -21.65 10.71
C ASP A 228 16.62 -21.69 9.37
N VAL A 229 17.87 -22.13 9.38
CA VAL A 229 18.69 -22.28 8.17
C VAL A 229 18.04 -23.28 7.21
N PHE A 230 17.62 -24.43 7.74
CA PHE A 230 16.93 -25.46 6.96
C PHE A 230 15.59 -24.96 6.38
N THR A 231 14.78 -24.27 7.18
CA THR A 231 13.48 -23.73 6.75
C THR A 231 13.65 -22.67 5.67
N ARG A 232 14.66 -21.81 5.77
CA ARG A 232 15.01 -20.85 4.71
C ARG A 232 15.39 -21.57 3.41
N HIS A 233 16.15 -22.66 3.50
CA HIS A 233 16.50 -23.47 2.34
C HIS A 233 15.27 -24.12 1.68
N ILE A 234 14.37 -24.73 2.47
CA ILE A 234 13.09 -25.27 1.96
C ILE A 234 12.28 -24.16 1.28
N ASN A 235 12.15 -23.01 1.91
CA ASN A 235 11.41 -21.88 1.34
C ASN A 235 11.97 -21.45 0.00
N PHE A 236 13.29 -21.42 -0.15
CA PHE A 236 13.94 -21.16 -1.43
C PHE A 236 13.57 -22.22 -2.47
N GLN A 237 13.65 -23.51 -2.13
CA GLN A 237 13.28 -24.60 -3.05
C GLN A 237 11.81 -24.51 -3.49
N LEU A 238 10.88 -24.24 -2.57
CA LEU A 238 9.45 -24.14 -2.87
C LEU A 238 9.12 -23.02 -3.86
N ARG A 239 9.86 -21.91 -3.81
CA ARG A 239 9.69 -20.78 -4.75
C ARG A 239 10.08 -21.11 -6.19
N GLN A 240 10.92 -22.13 -6.39
CA GLN A 240 11.41 -22.53 -7.71
C GLN A 240 10.51 -23.56 -8.40
N LEU A 241 9.44 -24.02 -7.74
CA LEU A 241 8.54 -25.05 -8.28
C LEU A 241 7.37 -24.43 -9.06
N PRO A 242 6.92 -25.07 -10.16
CA PRO A 242 5.65 -24.72 -10.81
C PRO A 242 4.47 -24.83 -9.84
N PHE A 243 3.47 -23.97 -9.99
CA PHE A 243 2.36 -23.83 -9.02
C PHE A 243 1.66 -25.16 -8.69
N ARG A 244 1.36 -25.99 -9.70
CA ARG A 244 0.71 -27.30 -9.47
C ARG A 244 1.58 -28.21 -8.59
N SER A 245 2.88 -28.24 -8.82
CA SER A 245 3.83 -29.04 -8.02
C SER A 245 3.97 -28.48 -6.60
N PHE A 246 3.97 -27.15 -6.45
CA PHE A 246 4.00 -26.49 -5.14
C PHE A 246 2.78 -26.87 -4.28
N ILE A 247 1.56 -26.79 -4.82
CA ILE A 247 0.33 -27.14 -4.07
C ILE A 247 0.34 -28.61 -3.61
N MET A 248 0.73 -29.53 -4.50
CA MET A 248 0.85 -30.96 -4.17
C MET A 248 1.92 -31.20 -3.10
N LEU A 249 3.04 -30.46 -3.13
CA LEU A 249 4.12 -30.63 -2.17
C LEU A 249 3.78 -29.98 -0.82
N GLN A 250 3.08 -28.84 -0.83
CA GLN A 250 2.60 -28.16 0.38
C GLN A 250 1.68 -29.08 1.18
N GLU A 251 0.71 -29.74 0.52
CA GLU A 251 -0.20 -30.69 1.16
C GLU A 251 0.55 -31.85 1.83
N LYS A 252 1.53 -32.43 1.12
CA LYS A 252 2.40 -33.49 1.67
C LYS A 252 3.23 -33.04 2.88
N ILE A 253 3.86 -31.87 2.80
CA ILE A 253 4.67 -31.33 3.90
C ILE A 253 3.79 -31.12 5.14
N GLN A 254 2.61 -30.52 4.98
CA GLN A 254 1.68 -30.29 6.08
C GLN A 254 1.15 -31.59 6.69
N SER A 255 0.85 -32.60 5.85
CA SER A 255 0.44 -33.93 6.30
C SER A 255 1.54 -34.60 7.13
N LEU A 256 2.80 -34.53 6.70
CA LEU A 256 3.94 -35.10 7.43
C LEU A 256 4.15 -34.42 8.79
N ILE A 257 4.14 -33.08 8.83
CA ILE A 257 4.26 -32.32 10.09
C ILE A 257 3.13 -32.68 11.04
N THR A 258 1.88 -32.70 10.54
CA THR A 258 0.71 -33.03 11.36
C THR A 258 0.79 -34.45 11.92
N LYS A 259 1.19 -35.42 11.09
CA LYS A 259 1.38 -36.82 11.51
C LYS A 259 2.42 -36.93 12.64
N GLU A 260 3.55 -36.25 12.48
CA GLU A 260 4.63 -36.26 13.46
C GLU A 260 4.21 -35.56 14.76
N MET A 261 3.51 -34.43 14.68
CA MET A 261 2.96 -33.73 15.85
C MET A 261 1.97 -34.61 16.62
N LEU A 262 1.06 -35.30 15.93
CA LEU A 262 0.10 -36.22 16.56
C LEU A 262 0.80 -37.42 17.22
N ALA A 263 1.84 -37.97 16.59
CA ALA A 263 2.63 -39.05 17.17
C ALA A 263 3.33 -38.61 18.47
N ASN A 264 3.93 -37.41 18.46
CA ASN A 264 4.59 -36.86 19.65
C ASN A 264 3.59 -36.52 20.78
N LEU A 265 2.37 -36.12 20.45
CA LEU A 265 1.30 -35.95 21.45
C LEU A 265 0.89 -37.29 22.09
N SER A 266 0.90 -38.38 21.32
CA SER A 266 0.53 -39.72 21.82
C SER A 266 1.62 -40.39 22.70
N GLN A 267 2.84 -39.87 22.68
CA GLN A 267 3.99 -40.40 23.43
C GLN A 267 4.27 -39.67 24.75
N SER A 268 3.46 -38.67 25.13
CA SER A 268 3.57 -38.04 26.44
C SER A 268 3.21 -39.06 27.53
N PRO A 269 4.13 -39.44 28.44
CA PRO A 269 3.79 -40.35 29.53
C PRO A 269 2.78 -39.63 30.42
N VAL A 270 1.61 -40.23 30.57
CA VAL A 270 0.64 -39.87 31.61
C VAL A 270 1.38 -39.95 32.94
N ILE A 271 1.80 -38.80 33.47
CA ILE A 271 2.28 -38.70 34.84
C ILE A 271 1.03 -38.90 35.69
N VAL A 272 0.78 -40.15 36.07
CA VAL A 272 -0.16 -40.48 37.13
C VAL A 272 0.43 -39.95 38.42
N SER A 273 0.14 -38.69 38.74
CA SER A 273 0.30 -38.15 40.09
C SER A 273 -0.85 -38.67 40.95
N THR A 274 -0.76 -39.92 41.40
CA THR A 274 -1.49 -40.34 42.61
C THR A 274 -0.58 -40.08 43.80
N SER A 275 -0.75 -38.92 44.42
CA SER A 275 -0.24 -38.64 45.75
C SER A 275 -0.96 -39.55 46.76
N SER A 276 -0.17 -40.43 47.36
CA SER A 276 -0.49 -41.21 48.54
C SER A 276 -0.64 -40.31 49.77
N LEU A 277 -1.65 -40.57 50.62
CA LEU A 277 -1.51 -40.96 52.04
C LEU A 277 -2.83 -40.82 52.80
N GLY A 278 -3.24 -41.90 53.48
CA GLY A 278 -4.42 -41.93 54.37
C GLY A 278 -4.76 -43.34 54.86
N SER A 279 -4.05 -43.79 55.89
CA SER A 279 -4.04 -45.11 56.53
C SER A 279 -5.38 -45.61 57.12
N THR A 280 -5.60 -46.94 57.09
CA THR A 280 -5.77 -47.87 58.25
C THR A 280 -6.85 -48.97 58.12
N SER A 281 -6.40 -50.20 58.36
CA SER A 281 -7.01 -51.29 59.15
C SER A 281 -8.27 -52.05 58.71
N SER A 282 -8.05 -53.38 58.56
CA SER A 282 -8.86 -54.54 58.99
C SER A 282 -10.23 -54.83 58.35
N HIS A 283 -10.37 -56.00 57.70
CA HIS A 283 -11.13 -57.17 58.23
C HIS A 283 -11.01 -58.41 57.32
N LEU A 284 -10.98 -59.59 57.94
CA LEU A 284 -10.93 -60.96 57.40
C LEU A 284 -12.16 -61.40 56.58
N SER A 285 -11.94 -62.38 55.68
CA SER A 285 -12.68 -63.65 55.42
C SER A 285 -12.66 -63.98 53.91
N SER A 286 -11.91 -64.99 53.45
CA SER A 286 -12.23 -66.44 53.37
C SER A 286 -12.99 -66.81 52.08
N GLU A 287 -12.48 -67.87 51.41
CA GLU A 287 -13.16 -68.76 50.44
C GLU A 287 -13.44 -68.16 49.03
N GLU A 288 -13.34 -68.85 47.89
CA GLU A 288 -12.95 -70.20 47.50
C GLU A 288 -12.64 -70.24 45.99
N GLU A 289 -11.97 -71.31 45.58
CA GLU A 289 -11.82 -71.97 44.27
C GLU A 289 -12.72 -71.59 43.06
N CYS A 290 -12.10 -71.36 41.89
CA CYS A 290 -12.05 -72.26 40.71
C CYS A 290 -11.94 -71.48 39.37
N PRO A 291 -11.11 -71.94 38.40
CA PRO A 291 -11.12 -71.43 37.03
C PRO A 291 -12.03 -72.29 36.14
N ASN A 292 -12.68 -71.68 35.15
CA ASN A 292 -13.23 -72.42 34.02
C ASN A 292 -13.03 -71.66 32.70
N ASN A 293 -12.15 -72.28 31.90
CA ASN A 293 -12.15 -72.45 30.44
C ASN A 293 -12.11 -71.22 29.52
#